data_AF-A0A7S2M867-F1
#
_entry.id   AF-A0A7S2M867-F1
#
_cell.length_a   1.000
_cell.length_b   1.000
_cell.length_c   1.000
_cell.angle_alpha   90.00
_cell.angle_beta   90.00
_cell.angle_gamma   90.00
#
_symmetry.space_group_name_H-M   'P 1'
#
loop_
_entity.id
_entity.type
_entity.pdbx_description
1 polymer ?
#
loop_
_entity_poly.entity_id
_entity_poly.type
_entity_poly.pdbx_seq_one_letter_code
_entity_poly.pdbx_strand_id
1 'polypeptide(L)'
;LAASDKDVLEASKTYHAWDGRHMVDIEPYISHLDDNDQRNLVTSIIASFKKEIIESGEGEKFRMSINHADFNDANIIVGNVDGIGIKVSGVIDFGDTVYSWKVLDVAVAMTYALISSYGKSGQSISAACAILRG
;
A
#
# COMPACT_ATOMS: atom_id res chain seq x y z
N LEU A 1 -12.13 -7.62 15.08
CA LEU A 1 -12.89 -8.53 14.20
C LEU A 1 -11.96 -9.57 13.58
N ALA A 2 -10.93 -9.22 12.79
CA ALA A 2 -9.85 -10.16 12.43
C ALA A 2 -8.66 -10.13 13.42
N ALA A 3 -8.12 -8.95 13.74
CA ALA A 3 -7.00 -8.82 14.69
C ALA A 3 -7.33 -9.15 16.17
N SER A 4 -8.59 -9.46 16.48
CA SER A 4 -9.04 -9.94 17.79
C SER A 4 -8.98 -11.47 17.91
N ASP A 5 -8.87 -12.16 16.77
CA ASP A 5 -8.62 -13.59 16.71
C ASP A 5 -7.10 -13.80 16.77
N LYS A 6 -6.65 -14.57 17.76
CA LYS A 6 -5.22 -14.79 18.01
C LYS A 6 -4.56 -15.60 16.92
N ASP A 7 -5.28 -16.57 16.35
CA ASP A 7 -4.73 -17.47 15.34
C ASP A 7 -4.57 -16.72 14.01
N VAL A 8 -5.56 -15.89 13.67
CA VAL A 8 -5.50 -15.00 12.49
C VAL A 8 -4.38 -13.97 12.66
N LEU A 9 -4.25 -13.38 13.84
CA LEU A 9 -3.18 -12.42 14.11
C LEU A 9 -1.80 -13.09 14.00
N GLU A 10 -1.63 -14.28 14.56
CA GLU A 10 -0.35 -14.98 14.47
C GLU A 10 -0.02 -15.39 13.03
N ALA A 11 -0.99 -15.90 12.28
CA ALA A 11 -0.83 -16.24 10.87
C ALA A 11 -0.44 -15.03 10.00
N SER A 12 -0.87 -13.82 10.38
CA SER A 12 -0.52 -12.59 9.66
C SER A 12 0.87 -12.03 9.98
N LYS A 13 1.59 -12.58 10.96
CA LYS A 13 2.96 -12.13 11.32
C LYS A 13 4.02 -12.82 10.47
N THR A 14 3.97 -12.59 9.18
CA THR A 14 4.98 -13.08 8.23
C THR A 14 5.85 -11.92 7.75
N TYR A 15 7.11 -12.22 7.43
CA TYR A 15 7.94 -11.28 6.70
C TYR A 15 7.57 -11.34 5.22
N HIS A 16 7.21 -10.21 4.62
CA HIS A 16 6.77 -10.17 3.23
C HIS A 16 7.38 -8.99 2.48
N ALA A 17 7.82 -9.23 1.24
CA ALA A 17 8.42 -8.19 0.39
C ALA A 17 7.40 -7.10 -0.01
N TRP A 18 6.11 -7.43 0.00
CA TRP A 18 5.01 -6.48 -0.25
C TRP A 18 4.60 -5.67 0.99
N ASP A 19 5.19 -5.94 2.16
CA ASP A 19 4.98 -5.07 3.31
C ASP A 19 5.79 -3.78 3.15
N GLY A 20 5.09 -2.66 2.93
CA GLY A 20 5.71 -1.34 2.83
C GLY A 20 6.52 -0.91 4.06
N ARG A 21 6.36 -1.57 5.21
CA ARG A 21 7.23 -1.37 6.39
C ARG A 21 8.67 -1.83 6.12
N HIS A 22 8.86 -2.76 5.20
CA HIS A 22 10.14 -3.30 4.77
C HIS A 22 10.65 -2.67 3.46
N MET A 23 10.19 -1.45 3.13
CA MET A 23 10.58 -0.74 1.89
C MET A 23 12.10 -0.68 1.64
N VAL A 24 12.93 -0.65 2.70
CA VAL A 24 14.40 -0.61 2.57
C VAL A 24 14.96 -1.87 1.89
N ASP A 25 14.25 -2.99 1.94
CA ASP A 25 14.68 -4.24 1.29
C ASP A 25 14.77 -4.13 -0.22
N ILE A 26 14.18 -3.09 -0.82
CA ILE A 26 14.25 -2.89 -2.26
C ILE A 26 15.60 -2.32 -2.72
N GLU A 27 16.46 -1.86 -1.79
CA GLU A 27 17.77 -1.25 -2.09
C GLU A 27 18.63 -2.06 -3.08
N PRO A 28 18.78 -3.39 -2.96
CA PRO A 28 19.58 -4.19 -3.89
C PRO A 28 19.09 -4.13 -5.35
N TYR A 29 17.78 -3.92 -5.55
CA TYR A 29 17.15 -3.93 -6.88
C TYR A 29 17.25 -2.59 -7.62
N ILE A 30 17.62 -1.51 -6.93
CA ILE A 30 17.82 -0.17 -7.55
C ILE A 30 18.83 -0.25 -8.71
N SER A 31 19.80 -1.16 -8.61
CA SER A 31 20.81 -1.39 -9.65
C SER A 31 20.24 -1.82 -11.01
N HIS A 32 19.00 -2.33 -11.04
CA HIS A 32 18.30 -2.77 -12.26
C HIS A 32 17.52 -1.66 -12.96
N LEU A 33 17.45 -0.43 -12.41
CA LEU A 33 16.85 0.70 -13.10
C LEU A 33 17.84 1.25 -14.13
N ASP A 34 17.49 1.24 -15.42
CA ASP A 34 18.36 1.75 -16.49
C ASP A 34 18.47 3.28 -16.47
N ASP A 35 17.38 3.96 -16.13
CA ASP A 35 17.28 5.42 -16.11
C ASP A 35 17.92 6.00 -14.84
N ASN A 36 18.92 6.86 -15.02
CA ASN A 36 19.68 7.45 -13.91
C ASN A 36 18.82 8.39 -13.05
N ASP A 37 17.85 9.10 -13.64
CA ASP A 37 17.00 10.03 -12.91
C ASP A 37 16.01 9.26 -12.04
N GLN A 38 15.42 8.18 -12.56
CA GLN A 38 14.61 7.25 -11.77
C GLN A 38 15.44 6.60 -10.66
N ARG A 39 16.66 6.16 -10.95
CA ARG A 39 17.56 5.57 -9.95
C ARG A 39 17.84 6.55 -8.81
N ASN A 40 18.18 7.80 -9.14
CA ASN A 40 18.44 8.85 -8.17
C ASN A 40 17.19 9.17 -7.33
N LEU A 41 16.03 9.25 -7.97
CA LEU A 41 14.75 9.50 -7.30
C LEU A 41 14.44 8.38 -6.29
N VAL A 42 14.44 7.12 -6.73
CA VAL A 42 14.14 5.97 -5.86
C VAL A 42 15.13 5.88 -4.70
N THR A 43 16.43 6.07 -4.98
CA THR A 43 17.48 6.09 -3.95
C THR A 43 17.22 7.18 -2.91
N SER A 44 16.84 8.39 -3.34
CA SER A 44 16.55 9.50 -2.43
C SER A 44 15.34 9.22 -1.53
N ILE A 45 14.30 8.60 -2.08
CA ILE A 45 13.08 8.25 -1.33
C ILE A 45 13.39 7.19 -0.28
N ILE A 46 14.13 6.14 -0.64
CA ILE A 46 14.50 5.08 0.30
C ILE A 46 15.39 5.61 1.41
N ALA A 47 16.37 6.46 1.07
CA ALA A 47 17.24 7.09 2.06
C ALA A 47 16.44 7.98 3.04
N SER A 48 15.50 8.78 2.55
CA SER A 48 14.59 9.56 3.39
C SER A 48 13.71 8.67 4.27
N PHE A 49 13.08 7.63 3.72
CA PHE A 49 12.26 6.70 4.50
C PHE A 49 13.06 6.02 5.61
N LYS A 50 14.25 5.50 5.29
CA LYS A 50 15.14 4.86 6.25
C LYS A 50 15.51 5.81 7.38
N LYS A 51 15.92 7.04 7.07
CA LYS A 51 16.31 8.05 8.06
C LYS A 51 15.13 8.54 8.90
N GLU A 52 14.04 8.92 8.25
CA GLU A 52 12.94 9.67 8.86
C GLU A 52 11.90 8.78 9.53
N ILE A 53 11.75 7.52 9.11
CA ILE A 53 10.74 6.60 9.64
C ILE A 53 11.38 5.47 10.46
N ILE A 54 12.45 4.86 9.95
CA ILE A 54 13.07 3.68 10.59
C ILE A 54 14.08 4.11 11.66
N GLU A 55 15.15 4.81 11.28
CA GLU A 55 16.25 5.18 12.18
C GLU A 55 15.83 6.21 13.23
N SER A 56 14.85 7.06 12.92
CA SER A 56 14.26 8.01 13.88
C SER A 56 13.39 7.33 14.95
N GLY A 57 12.92 6.11 14.70
CA GLY A 57 11.92 5.42 15.53
C GLY A 57 10.47 5.92 15.36
N GLU A 58 10.19 6.89 14.47
CA GLU A 58 8.82 7.38 14.27
C GLU A 58 7.85 6.28 13.82
N GLY A 59 8.32 5.32 13.02
CA GLY A 59 7.52 4.19 12.57
C GLY A 59 7.01 3.28 13.71
N GLU A 60 7.64 3.28 14.88
CA GLU A 60 7.17 2.50 16.04
C GLU A 60 5.87 3.07 16.64
N LYS A 61 5.59 4.34 16.38
CA LYS A 61 4.37 5.03 16.84
C LYS A 61 3.17 4.75 15.94
N PHE A 62 3.39 4.18 14.75
CA PHE A 62 2.33 3.93 13.80
C PHE A 62 1.41 2.82 14.28
N ARG A 63 0.10 3.04 14.12
CA ARG A 63 -0.91 2.09 14.53
C ARG A 63 -0.82 0.83 13.66
N MET A 64 -0.68 -0.34 14.29
CA MET A 64 -0.63 -1.63 13.60
C MET A 64 -2.03 -2.18 13.26
N SER A 65 -2.13 -2.97 12.19
CA SER A 65 -3.27 -3.84 11.87
C SER A 65 -2.87 -4.97 10.93
N ILE A 66 -3.76 -5.95 10.79
CA ILE A 66 -3.73 -6.88 9.66
C ILE A 66 -4.17 -6.11 8.43
N ASN A 67 -3.26 -5.98 7.47
CA ASN A 67 -3.39 -5.24 6.23
C ASN A 67 -3.55 -6.21 5.07
N HIS A 68 -4.27 -5.79 4.03
CA HIS A 68 -4.33 -6.53 2.78
C HIS A 68 -2.99 -6.49 2.00
N ALA A 69 -2.22 -5.41 2.17
CA ALA A 69 -0.91 -5.14 1.55
C ALA A 69 -0.92 -4.87 0.04
N ASP A 70 -1.91 -5.40 -0.69
CA ASP A 70 -2.15 -5.05 -2.11
C ASP A 70 -3.58 -4.52 -2.34
N PHE A 71 -4.01 -3.54 -1.53
CA PHE A 71 -5.38 -3.02 -1.57
C PHE A 71 -5.61 -2.04 -2.75
N ASN A 72 -5.63 -2.57 -3.97
CA ASN A 72 -5.87 -1.81 -5.21
C ASN A 72 -7.25 -2.07 -5.83
N ASP A 73 -7.60 -1.31 -6.87
CA ASP A 73 -8.91 -1.36 -7.54
C ASP A 73 -9.18 -2.69 -8.27
N ALA A 74 -8.15 -3.39 -8.73
CA ALA A 74 -8.30 -4.70 -9.36
C ALA A 74 -8.72 -5.79 -8.36
N ASN A 75 -8.44 -5.61 -7.06
CA ASN A 75 -8.79 -6.55 -6.00
C ASN A 75 -10.18 -6.27 -5.38
N ILE A 76 -10.94 -5.33 -5.93
CA ILE A 76 -12.30 -5.00 -5.49
C ILE A 76 -13.32 -5.56 -6.49
N ILE A 77 -14.18 -6.47 -6.02
CA ILE A 77 -15.30 -6.94 -6.83
C ILE A 77 -16.44 -5.94 -6.69
N VAL A 78 -16.91 -5.44 -7.83
CA VAL A 78 -18.08 -4.58 -7.92
C VAL A 78 -19.21 -5.28 -8.68
N GLY A 79 -20.43 -5.07 -8.19
CA GLY A 79 -21.66 -5.49 -8.84
C GLY A 79 -22.54 -4.29 -9.19
N ASN A 80 -23.51 -4.52 -10.06
CA ASN A 80 -24.55 -3.57 -10.37
C ASN A 80 -25.83 -3.99 -9.64
N VAL A 81 -26.34 -3.15 -8.74
CA VAL A 81 -27.65 -3.39 -8.11
C VAL A 81 -28.66 -2.47 -8.77
N ASP A 82 -29.60 -3.09 -9.50
CA ASP A 82 -30.85 -2.51 -9.99
C ASP A 82 -30.72 -1.16 -10.74
N GLY A 83 -29.58 -0.91 -11.39
CA GLY A 83 -29.34 0.32 -12.17
C GLY A 83 -29.07 1.58 -11.33
N ILE A 84 -28.86 1.43 -10.01
CA ILE A 84 -28.71 2.56 -9.07
C ILE A 84 -27.23 2.90 -8.79
N GLY A 85 -26.28 2.09 -9.27
CA GLY A 85 -24.85 2.41 -9.25
C GLY A 85 -23.94 1.24 -8.92
N ILE A 86 -22.66 1.56 -8.79
CA ILE A 86 -21.60 0.60 -8.42
C ILE A 86 -21.75 0.25 -6.94
N LYS A 87 -21.91 -1.04 -6.64
CA LYS A 87 -21.88 -1.56 -5.27
C LYS A 87 -20.70 -2.51 -5.12
N VAL A 88 -19.86 -2.29 -4.10
CA VAL A 88 -18.81 -3.25 -3.73
C VAL A 88 -19.47 -4.54 -3.22
N SER A 89 -19.13 -5.67 -3.82
CA SER A 89 -19.64 -7.00 -3.48
C SER A 89 -18.61 -7.87 -2.76
N GLY A 90 -17.31 -7.53 -2.86
CA GLY A 90 -16.26 -8.25 -2.15
C GLY A 90 -14.87 -7.69 -2.38
N VAL A 91 -13.91 -8.24 -1.65
CA VAL A 91 -12.46 -8.03 -1.80
C VAL A 91 -11.83 -9.41 -1.98
N ILE A 92 -10.81 -9.52 -2.84
CA ILE A 92 -10.09 -10.76 -3.14
C ILE A 92 -8.58 -10.56 -3.05
N ASP A 93 -7.84 -11.65 -3.20
CA ASP A 93 -6.36 -11.67 -3.25
C ASP A 93 -5.64 -11.33 -1.94
N PHE A 94 -6.02 -12.04 -0.87
CA PHE A 94 -5.41 -11.90 0.45
C PHE A 94 -4.03 -12.59 0.58
N GLY A 95 -3.38 -12.98 -0.53
CA GLY A 95 -2.13 -13.73 -0.52
C GLY A 95 -0.98 -12.99 0.16
N ASP A 96 -1.00 -11.66 0.11
CA ASP A 96 0.02 -10.77 0.67
C ASP A 96 -0.34 -10.20 2.05
N THR A 97 -1.37 -10.75 2.71
CA THR A 97 -1.86 -10.23 4.00
C THR A 97 -0.74 -10.24 5.06
N VAL A 98 -0.51 -9.09 5.70
CA VAL A 98 0.53 -8.93 6.74
C VAL A 98 0.05 -8.11 7.93
N TYR A 99 0.63 -8.37 9.10
CA TYR A 99 0.46 -7.51 10.27
C TYR A 99 1.49 -6.36 10.26
N SER A 100 1.06 -5.19 9.79
CA SER A 100 1.93 -4.03 9.57
C SER A 100 1.27 -2.70 9.96
N TRP A 101 1.88 -1.57 9.59
CA TRP A 101 1.35 -0.24 9.84
C TRP A 101 0.05 -0.03 9.06
N LYS A 102 -1.07 0.29 9.74
CA LYS A 102 -2.39 0.41 9.10
C LYS A 102 -2.42 1.46 7.98
N VAL A 103 -1.57 2.48 8.06
CA VAL A 103 -1.53 3.54 7.04
C VAL A 103 -1.15 2.98 5.66
N LEU A 104 -0.46 1.83 5.59
CA LEU A 104 0.04 1.27 4.35
C LEU A 104 -1.06 0.78 3.39
N ASP A 105 -2.17 0.21 3.85
CA ASP A 105 -3.28 -0.16 2.95
C ASP A 105 -3.85 1.06 2.22
N VAL A 106 -3.98 2.20 2.91
CA VAL A 106 -4.42 3.45 2.29
C VAL A 106 -3.36 3.99 1.33
N ALA A 107 -2.07 3.91 1.71
CA ALA A 107 -0.98 4.33 0.84
C ALA A 107 -0.92 3.52 -0.47
N VAL A 108 -1.17 2.21 -0.41
CA VAL A 108 -1.25 1.33 -1.59
C VAL A 108 -2.44 1.74 -2.46
N ALA A 109 -3.64 1.89 -1.89
CA ALA A 109 -4.82 2.33 -2.64
C ALA A 109 -4.62 3.70 -3.31
N MET A 110 -4.01 4.66 -2.59
CA MET A 110 -3.64 5.96 -3.15
C MET A 110 -2.66 5.84 -4.31
N THR A 111 -1.65 4.96 -4.18
CA THR A 111 -0.64 4.75 -5.23
C THR A 111 -1.28 4.22 -6.51
N TYR A 112 -2.19 3.26 -6.41
CA TYR A 112 -2.93 2.76 -7.58
C TYR A 112 -3.87 3.81 -8.16
N ALA A 113 -4.50 4.65 -7.33
CA ALA A 113 -5.29 5.78 -7.82
C ALA A 113 -4.43 6.79 -8.62
N LEU A 114 -3.19 7.08 -8.18
CA LEU A 114 -2.24 7.95 -8.91
C LEU A 114 -1.98 7.44 -10.34
N ILE A 115 -1.82 6.12 -10.49
CA ILE A 115 -1.43 5.49 -11.76
C ILE A 115 -2.62 4.90 -12.54
N SER A 116 -3.84 5.08 -12.05
CA SER A 116 -5.08 4.74 -12.77
C SER A 116 -5.21 5.56 -14.06
N SER A 117 -6.13 5.16 -14.94
CA SER A 117 -6.45 5.94 -16.16
C SER A 117 -6.85 7.38 -15.84
N TYR A 118 -7.57 7.58 -14.74
CA TYR A 118 -7.94 8.91 -14.25
C TYR A 118 -6.71 9.68 -13.75
N GLY A 119 -5.90 9.07 -12.87
CA GLY A 119 -4.69 9.70 -12.32
C GLY A 119 -3.67 10.10 -13.40
N LYS A 120 -3.47 9.23 -14.40
CA LYS A 120 -2.59 9.48 -15.55
C LYS A 120 -3.08 10.60 -16.48
N SER A 121 -4.33 11.05 -16.36
CA SER A 121 -4.89 12.18 -17.14
C SER A 121 -4.56 13.56 -16.57
N GLY A 122 -3.44 13.68 -15.85
CA GLY A 122 -3.01 14.92 -15.18
C GLY A 122 -3.67 15.16 -13.82
N GLN A 123 -4.27 14.13 -13.23
CA GLN A 123 -5.10 14.24 -12.01
C GLN A 123 -4.58 13.34 -10.88
N SER A 124 -3.32 12.90 -10.95
CA SER A 124 -2.73 11.95 -10.02
C SER A 124 -2.96 12.37 -8.57
N ILE A 125 -2.47 13.54 -8.15
CA ILE A 125 -2.61 14.03 -6.77
C ILE A 125 -4.09 14.12 -6.36
N SER A 126 -4.97 14.57 -7.27
CA SER A 126 -6.42 14.63 -7.02
C SER A 126 -7.02 13.24 -6.78
N ALA A 127 -6.59 12.23 -7.55
CA ALA A 127 -7.02 10.84 -7.40
C ALA A 127 -6.60 10.25 -6.05
N ALA A 128 -5.32 10.44 -5.66
CA ALA A 128 -4.84 10.02 -4.35
C ALA A 128 -5.55 10.75 -3.19
N CYS A 129 -5.78 12.07 -3.33
CA CYS A 129 -6.54 12.84 -2.35
C CYS A 129 -7.97 12.35 -2.19
N ALA A 130 -8.61 11.86 -3.27
CA ALA A 130 -9.96 11.31 -3.19
C ALA A 130 -10.00 10.06 -2.30
N ILE A 131 -9.04 9.14 -2.46
CA ILE A 131 -8.90 7.95 -1.60
C ILE A 131 -8.67 8.34 -0.14
N LEU A 132 -7.79 9.30 0.12
CA LEU A 132 -7.48 9.73 1.50
C LEU A 132 -8.69 10.36 2.22
N ARG A 133 -9.60 11.01 1.48
CA ARG A 133 -10.76 11.71 2.07
C ARG A 133 -11.89 10.77 2.49
N GLY A 134 -11.98 9.58 1.88
CA GLY A 134 -13.10 8.64 2.07
C GLY A 134 -14.28 8.99 1.18
#